data_AF-A0A7S3FD82-F1
#
_entry.id   AF-A0A7S3FD82-F1
#
_cell.length_a   1.000
_cell.length_b   1.000
_cell.length_c   1.000
_cell.angle_alpha   90.00
_cell.angle_beta   90.00
_cell.angle_gamma   90.00
#
_symmetry.space_group_name_H-M   'P 1'
#
loop_
_entity.id
_entity.type
_entity.pdbx_description
1 polymer ?
#
loop_
_entity_poly.entity_id
_entity_poly.type
_entity_poly.pdbx_seq_one_letter_code
_entity_poly.pdbx_strand_id
1 'polypeptide(L)'
;ALDMVNFGGHETVPKAFAERKLHVHNAQVTLMRTTSEELREIARFITRKLNGARGPLTILLPEKGVSLIDKEGMPFDDPEAREALFSELEATFETTENRSIRRVDADINDPAFSDAVVQAFLKVHAAANS
;
A
#
# COMPACT_ATOMS: atom_id res chain seq x y z
N ALA A 1 -4.43 -2.82 -1.50
CA ALA A 1 -4.96 -2.91 -0.14
C ALA A 1 -3.91 -3.50 0.80
N LEU A 2 -3.05 -2.64 1.35
CA LEU A 2 -2.10 -3.00 2.44
C LEU A 2 -2.64 -2.62 3.83
N ASP A 3 -3.75 -1.90 3.86
CA ASP A 3 -4.50 -1.44 5.01
C ASP A 3 -5.27 -2.56 5.74
N MET A 4 -5.34 -3.77 5.16
CA MET A 4 -6.20 -4.83 5.69
C MET A 4 -5.55 -6.21 5.71
N VAL A 5 -5.82 -6.94 6.79
CA VAL A 5 -5.62 -8.39 6.91
C VAL A 5 -6.98 -9.07 6.82
N ASN A 6 -7.07 -10.14 6.04
CA ASN A 6 -8.33 -10.86 5.82
C ASN A 6 -8.46 -12.06 6.79
N PHE A 7 -9.63 -12.17 7.40
CA PHE A 7 -10.08 -13.35 8.16
C PHE A 7 -11.40 -13.88 7.60
N GLY A 8 -11.84 -15.04 8.11
CA GLY A 8 -13.15 -15.61 7.82
C GLY A 8 -14.29 -14.85 8.50
N GLY A 9 -15.37 -15.56 8.85
CA GLY A 9 -16.45 -15.03 9.68
C GLY A 9 -15.91 -14.43 10.98
N HIS A 10 -16.61 -13.45 11.54
CA HIS A 10 -16.15 -12.67 12.69
C HIS A 10 -15.77 -13.56 13.90
N GLU A 11 -16.52 -14.63 14.12
CA GLU A 11 -16.28 -15.64 15.15
C GLU A 11 -14.98 -16.44 14.97
N THR A 12 -14.40 -16.43 13.77
CA THR A 12 -13.14 -17.11 13.44
C THR A 12 -11.92 -16.23 13.65
N VAL A 13 -12.09 -14.93 13.90
CA VAL A 13 -10.97 -14.02 14.17
C VAL A 13 -10.26 -14.49 15.45
N PRO A 14 -8.94 -14.74 15.42
CA PRO A 14 -8.20 -15.17 16.59
C PRO A 14 -8.36 -14.20 17.76
N LYS A 15 -8.52 -14.73 18.98
CA LYS A 15 -8.75 -13.92 20.20
C LYS A 15 -7.70 -12.83 20.43
N ALA A 16 -6.45 -13.06 20.00
CA ALA A 16 -5.38 -12.07 20.08
C ALA A 16 -5.65 -10.79 19.26
N PHE A 17 -6.57 -10.85 18.29
CA PHE A 17 -6.95 -9.75 17.41
C PHE A 17 -8.37 -9.22 17.67
N ALA A 18 -9.06 -9.72 18.71
CA ALA A 18 -10.46 -9.35 18.97
C ALA A 18 -10.65 -7.84 19.25
N GLU A 19 -9.65 -7.20 19.86
CA GLU A 19 -9.66 -5.76 20.19
C GLU A 19 -9.11 -4.88 19.07
N ARG A 20 -8.80 -5.46 17.90
CA ARG A 20 -8.34 -4.69 16.73
C ARG A 20 -9.53 -4.03 16.04
N LYS A 21 -9.24 -3.07 15.17
CA LYS A 21 -10.26 -2.42 14.33
C LYS A 21 -10.71 -3.37 13.24
N LEU A 22 -11.83 -4.05 13.48
CA LEU A 22 -12.45 -5.02 12.58
C LEU A 22 -13.59 -4.40 11.77
N HIS A 23 -13.72 -4.83 10.52
CA HIS A 23 -14.82 -4.49 9.62
C HIS A 23 -15.40 -5.78 9.04
N VAL A 24 -16.64 -6.10 9.41
CA VAL A 24 -17.35 -7.26 8.87
C VAL A 24 -17.84 -6.92 7.47
N HIS A 25 -17.13 -7.42 6.45
CA HIS A 25 -17.48 -7.16 5.06
C HIS A 25 -18.71 -8.00 4.66
N ASN A 26 -18.75 -9.26 5.08
CA ASN A 26 -19.92 -10.13 4.97
C ASN A 26 -19.83 -11.27 6.01
N ALA A 27 -20.82 -12.16 6.04
CA ALA A 27 -20.89 -13.27 7.00
C ALA A 27 -19.69 -14.25 6.94
N GLN A 28 -18.87 -14.21 5.88
CA GLN A 28 -17.73 -15.09 5.67
C GLN A 28 -16.38 -14.35 5.68
N VAL A 29 -16.39 -13.01 5.74
CA VAL A 29 -15.18 -12.19 5.59
C VAL A 29 -15.18 -11.05 6.59
N THR A 30 -14.13 -11.01 7.40
CA THR A 30 -13.81 -9.92 8.32
C THR A 30 -12.46 -9.32 7.95
N LEU A 31 -12.42 -8.01 7.80
CA LEU A 31 -11.20 -7.26 7.54
C LEU A 31 -10.67 -6.70 8.86
N MET A 32 -9.37 -6.81 9.11
CA MET A 32 -8.70 -6.18 10.24
C MET A 32 -7.78 -5.08 9.73
N ARG A 33 -7.92 -3.86 10.27
CA ARG A 33 -7.05 -2.72 9.91
C ARG A 33 -5.61 -3.00 10.34
N THR A 34 -4.65 -2.87 9.43
CA THR A 34 -3.22 -2.91 9.77
C THR A 34 -2.81 -1.70 10.60
N THR A 35 -1.86 -1.86 11.52
CA THR A 35 -1.29 -0.74 12.28
C THR A 35 -0.17 -0.05 11.52
N SER A 36 0.24 1.14 11.98
CA SER A 36 1.43 1.82 11.49
C SER A 36 2.70 0.96 11.61
N GLU A 37 2.87 0.18 12.69
CA GLU A 37 4.04 -0.70 12.85
C GLU A 37 4.00 -1.87 11.86
N GLU A 38 2.85 -2.53 11.70
CA GLU A 38 2.68 -3.60 10.71
C GLU A 38 2.95 -3.07 9.28
N LEU A 39 2.52 -1.85 8.98
CA LEU A 39 2.78 -1.20 7.70
C LEU A 39 4.25 -0.87 7.47
N ARG A 40 5.01 -0.47 8.51
CA ARG A 40 6.46 -0.32 8.42
C ARG A 40 7.14 -1.66 8.15
N GLU A 41 6.72 -2.73 8.82
CA GLU A 41 7.24 -4.07 8.56
C GLU A 41 6.96 -4.53 7.11
N ILE A 42 5.75 -4.28 6.61
CA ILE A 42 5.37 -4.54 5.23
C ILE A 42 6.24 -3.72 4.26
N ALA A 43 6.45 -2.43 4.52
CA ALA A 43 7.31 -1.58 3.71
C ALA A 43 8.72 -2.15 3.61
N ARG A 44 9.34 -2.50 4.75
CA ARG A 44 10.68 -3.11 4.82
C ARG A 44 10.74 -4.45 4.08
N PHE A 45 9.67 -5.26 4.16
CA PHE A 45 9.59 -6.52 3.42
C PHE A 45 9.59 -6.27 1.91
N ILE A 46 8.78 -5.32 1.43
CA ILE A 46 8.68 -4.94 0.02
C ILE A 46 10.02 -4.40 -0.48
N THR A 47 10.58 -3.38 0.15
CA THR A 47 11.82 -2.73 -0.33
C THR A 47 13.01 -3.67 -0.32
N ARG A 48 13.14 -4.57 0.66
CA ARG A 48 14.16 -5.62 0.64
C ARG A 48 14.10 -6.47 -0.62
N LYS A 49 12.91 -6.81 -1.11
CA LYS A 49 12.76 -7.57 -2.37
C LYS A 49 13.06 -6.69 -3.58
N LEU A 50 12.56 -5.45 -3.59
CA LEU A 50 12.74 -4.54 -4.72
C LEU A 50 14.19 -4.04 -4.88
N ASN A 51 14.97 -3.95 -3.80
CA ASN A 51 16.41 -3.62 -3.84
C ASN A 51 17.26 -4.75 -4.42
N GLY A 52 16.75 -5.98 -4.46
CA GLY A 52 17.37 -7.07 -5.19
C GLY A 52 17.16 -7.01 -6.72
N ALA A 53 16.26 -6.16 -7.22
CA ALA A 53 15.96 -6.05 -8.63
C ALA A 53 17.01 -5.19 -9.36
N ARG A 54 17.41 -5.61 -10.57
CA ARG A 54 18.42 -4.92 -11.38
C ARG A 54 17.85 -4.05 -12.52
N GLY A 55 16.56 -4.21 -12.82
CA GLY A 55 15.89 -3.46 -13.89
C GLY A 55 15.36 -2.10 -13.41
N PRO A 56 14.87 -1.27 -14.36
CA PRO A 56 14.18 -0.04 -14.03
C PRO A 56 12.95 -0.32 -13.17
N LEU A 57 12.66 0.56 -12.22
CA LEU A 57 11.56 0.38 -11.26
C LEU A 57 10.95 1.72 -10.87
N THR A 58 9.63 1.77 -10.72
CA THR A 58 8.94 2.92 -10.14
C THR A 58 7.89 2.46 -9.14
N ILE A 59 7.93 3.00 -7.92
CA ILE A 59 6.91 2.81 -6.88
C ILE A 59 6.00 4.05 -6.88
N LEU A 60 4.69 3.85 -6.94
CA LEU A 60 3.69 4.93 -6.84
C LEU A 60 2.89 4.79 -5.54
N LEU A 61 2.75 5.89 -4.82
CA LEU A 61 2.09 5.95 -3.51
C LEU A 61 0.81 6.82 -3.61
N PRO A 62 -0.40 6.26 -3.46
CA PRO A 62 -1.66 7.03 -3.51
C PRO A 62 -1.93 7.72 -2.16
N GLU A 63 -1.75 9.04 -2.10
CA GLU A 63 -1.79 9.79 -0.84
C GLU A 63 -3.18 9.82 -0.19
N LYS A 64 -4.25 9.72 -0.98
CA LYS A 64 -5.63 9.83 -0.48
C LYS A 64 -6.26 8.49 -0.08
N GLY A 65 -5.56 7.37 -0.31
CA GLY A 65 -6.04 6.06 0.12
C GLY A 65 -5.42 4.87 -0.60
N VAL A 66 -5.18 3.76 0.11
CA VAL A 66 -4.65 2.50 -0.48
C VAL A 66 -5.72 1.44 -0.75
N SER A 67 -6.98 1.73 -0.43
CA SER A 67 -8.15 0.88 -0.71
C SER A 67 -9.44 1.71 -0.73
N LEU A 68 -10.55 1.10 -1.19
CA LEU A 68 -11.88 1.73 -1.19
C LEU A 68 -12.37 2.14 0.22
N ILE A 69 -11.85 1.49 1.27
CA ILE A 69 -12.26 1.74 2.65
C ILE A 69 -11.20 2.49 3.48
N ASP A 70 -10.02 2.75 2.93
CA ASP A 70 -8.95 3.56 3.53
C ASP A 70 -8.87 4.92 2.83
N LYS A 71 -9.86 5.78 3.08
CA LYS A 71 -9.92 7.16 2.56
C LYS A 71 -10.82 8.00 3.45
N GLU A 72 -10.79 9.32 3.31
CA GLU A 72 -11.55 10.25 4.16
C GLU A 72 -13.00 9.80 4.42
N GLY A 73 -13.34 9.65 5.71
CA GLY A 73 -14.67 9.27 6.16
C GLY A 73 -15.03 7.79 6.03
N MET A 74 -14.14 6.94 5.52
CA MET A 74 -14.34 5.50 5.42
C MET A 74 -13.82 4.73 6.65
N PRO A 75 -14.29 3.49 6.87
CA PRO A 75 -13.99 2.77 8.11
C PRO A 75 -12.50 2.62 8.40
N PHE A 76 -11.63 2.49 7.40
CA PHE A 76 -10.20 2.25 7.57
C PHE A 76 -9.35 3.51 7.36
N ASP A 77 -9.97 4.70 7.25
CA ASP A 77 -9.24 5.96 7.14
C ASP A 77 -8.26 6.14 8.30
N ASP A 78 -6.99 6.24 7.95
CA ASP A 78 -5.89 6.42 8.89
C ASP A 78 -4.70 7.07 8.15
N PRO A 79 -4.65 8.42 8.09
CA PRO A 79 -3.55 9.15 7.46
C PRO A 79 -2.18 8.84 8.09
N GLU A 80 -2.13 8.58 9.40
CA GLU A 80 -0.88 8.29 10.12
C GLU A 80 -0.32 6.93 9.72
N ALA A 81 -1.18 5.92 9.58
CA ALA A 81 -0.81 4.60 9.06
C ALA A 81 -0.32 4.67 7.61
N ARG A 82 -0.98 5.46 6.76
CA ARG A 82 -0.52 5.71 5.37
C ARG A 82 0.86 6.38 5.35
N GLU A 83 1.07 7.40 6.15
CA GLU A 83 2.37 8.08 6.24
C GLU A 83 3.47 7.14 6.77
N ALA A 84 3.16 6.27 7.73
CA ALA A 84 4.10 5.27 8.23
C ALA A 84 4.55 4.29 7.13
N LEU A 85 3.62 3.84 6.28
CA LEU A 85 3.94 3.02 5.10
C LEU A 85 4.83 3.79 4.12
N PHE A 86 4.44 5.01 3.76
CA PHE A 86 5.10 5.79 2.70
C PHE A 86 6.49 6.25 3.09
N SER A 87 6.64 6.84 4.27
CA SER A 87 7.94 7.26 4.78
C SER A 87 8.92 6.10 4.93
N GLU A 88 8.45 4.91 5.34
CA GLU A 88 9.31 3.72 5.45
C GLU A 88 9.71 3.18 4.06
N LEU A 89 8.79 3.17 3.08
CA LEU A 89 9.10 2.81 1.70
C LEU A 89 10.15 3.77 1.12
N GLU A 90 9.98 5.08 1.31
CA GLU A 90 10.91 6.11 0.83
C GLU A 90 12.28 6.01 1.51
N ALA A 91 12.32 5.75 2.83
CA ALA A 91 13.57 5.64 3.57
C ALA A 91 14.37 4.36 3.23
N THR A 92 13.69 3.27 2.86
CA THR A 92 14.34 1.96 2.68
C THR A 92 14.52 1.55 1.22
N PHE A 93 13.89 2.25 0.27
CA PHE A 93 14.06 2.00 -1.15
C PHE A 93 15.32 2.67 -1.71
N GLU A 94 16.14 1.90 -2.41
CA GLU A 94 17.36 2.42 -3.04
C GLU A 94 17.04 3.07 -4.38
N THR A 95 17.01 4.40 -4.41
CA THR A 95 16.78 5.18 -5.64
C THR A 95 18.04 5.25 -6.50
N THR A 96 17.87 5.15 -7.81
CA THR A 96 18.91 5.36 -8.83
C THR A 96 18.33 6.15 -9.99
N GLU A 97 19.12 6.43 -11.03
CA GLU A 97 18.64 7.10 -12.25
C GLU A 97 17.39 6.41 -12.85
N ASN A 98 17.34 5.09 -12.80
CA ASN A 98 16.26 4.27 -13.37
C ASN A 98 15.32 3.68 -12.32
N ARG A 99 15.48 4.05 -11.04
CA ARG A 99 14.70 3.52 -9.90
C ARG A 99 14.17 4.66 -9.05
N SER A 100 12.86 4.83 -8.99
CA SER A 100 12.23 5.96 -8.29
C SER A 100 11.02 5.57 -7.45
N ILE A 101 10.68 6.43 -6.50
CA ILE A 101 9.45 6.40 -5.72
C ILE A 101 8.76 7.75 -5.88
N ARG A 102 7.43 7.76 -6.02
CA ARG A 102 6.67 8.98 -6.25
C ARG A 102 5.31 8.93 -5.55
N ARG A 103 5.03 9.97 -4.78
CA ARG A 103 3.70 10.24 -4.22
C ARG A 103 2.77 10.81 -5.29
N VAL A 104 1.50 10.42 -5.24
CA VAL A 104 0.45 10.85 -6.15
C VAL A 104 -0.72 11.34 -5.31
N ASP A 105 -1.11 12.60 -5.48
CA ASP A 105 -2.22 13.24 -4.77
C ASP A 105 -3.60 12.72 -5.23
N ALA A 106 -3.84 11.42 -5.06
CA ALA A 106 -5.01 10.69 -5.53
C ALA A 106 -5.31 9.48 -4.63
N ASP A 107 -6.56 9.02 -4.64
CA ASP A 107 -6.92 7.69 -4.13
C ASP A 107 -6.46 6.62 -5.12
N ILE A 108 -6.16 5.42 -4.65
CA ILE A 108 -5.74 4.31 -5.53
C ILE A 108 -6.77 4.00 -6.64
N ASN A 109 -8.06 4.29 -6.42
CA ASN A 109 -9.14 4.03 -7.36
C ASN A 109 -9.48 5.24 -8.25
N ASP A 110 -8.80 6.39 -8.06
CA ASP A 110 -9.03 7.56 -8.89
C ASP A 110 -8.44 7.38 -10.30
N PRO A 111 -9.10 7.90 -11.35
CA PRO A 111 -8.56 7.89 -12.71
C PRO A 111 -7.16 8.52 -12.79
N ALA A 112 -6.91 9.59 -12.03
CA ALA A 112 -5.60 10.25 -11.98
C ALA A 112 -4.48 9.32 -11.49
N PHE A 113 -4.78 8.40 -10.56
CA PHE A 113 -3.81 7.40 -10.12
C PHE A 113 -3.58 6.33 -11.20
N SER A 114 -4.65 5.92 -11.89
CA SER A 114 -4.54 4.98 -13.02
C SER A 114 -3.69 5.55 -14.16
N ASP A 115 -3.88 6.82 -14.51
CA ASP A 115 -3.07 7.52 -15.51
C ASP A 115 -1.60 7.59 -15.08
N ALA A 116 -1.34 7.90 -13.81
CA ALA A 116 0.00 7.90 -13.24
C ALA A 116 0.70 6.52 -13.34
N VAL A 117 -0.04 5.43 -13.14
CA VAL A 117 0.46 4.05 -13.30
C VAL A 117 0.83 3.77 -14.75
N VAL A 118 -0.04 4.09 -15.70
CA VAL A 118 0.22 3.87 -17.14
C VAL A 118 1.44 4.65 -17.60
N GLN A 119 1.56 5.92 -17.21
CA GLN A 119 2.72 6.74 -17.57
C GLN A 119 4.03 6.18 -16.98
N ALA A 120 4.01 5.75 -15.71
CA ALA A 120 5.17 5.13 -15.08
C ALA A 120 5.56 3.82 -15.77
N PHE A 121 4.58 2.99 -16.14
CA PHE A 121 4.81 1.75 -16.87
C PHE A 121 5.49 1.99 -18.22
N LEU A 122 4.97 2.92 -19.03
CA LEU A 122 5.54 3.24 -20.34
C LEU A 122 6.99 3.72 -20.22
N LYS A 123 7.30 4.55 -19.22
CA LYS A 123 8.66 5.02 -18.94
C LYS A 123 9.61 3.88 -18.56
N VAL A 124 9.19 3.01 -17.63
CA VAL A 124 9.98 1.85 -17.19
C VAL A 124 10.20 0.88 -18.36
N HIS A 125 9.18 0.65 -19.19
CA HIS A 125 9.28 -0.21 -20.36
C HIS A 125 10.25 0.34 -21.41
N ALA A 126 10.21 1.65 -21.69
CA ALA A 126 11.17 2.28 -22.60
C ALA A 126 12.61 2.14 -22.09
N ALA A 127 12.85 2.42 -20.80
CA ALA A 127 14.17 2.32 -20.18
C ALA A 127 14.73 0.88 -20.12
N ALA A 128 13.86 -0.13 -20.12
CA ALA A 128 14.29 -1.54 -20.13
C ALA A 128 14.73 -2.01 -21.53
N ASN A 129 14.32 -1.32 -22.59
CA ASN A 129 14.55 -1.69 -23.99
C ASN A 129 15.55 -0.78 -24.72
N SER A 130 16.14 0.18 -24.00
CA SER A 130 17.20 1.09 -24.46
C SER A 130 18.57 0.58 -24.04
#